data_AF-A0A4Y2G0N9-F1
#
_entry.id   AF-A0A4Y2G0N9-F1
#
_cell.length_a   1.000
_cell.length_b   1.000
_cell.length_c   1.000
_cell.angle_alpha   90.00
_cell.angle_beta   90.00
_cell.angle_gamma   90.00
#
_symmetry.space_group_name_H-M   'P 1'
#
loop_
_entity.id
_entity.type
_entity.pdbx_description
1 polymer ?
#
loop_
_entity_poly.entity_id
_entity_poly.type
_entity_poly.pdbx_seq_one_letter_code
_entity_poly.pdbx_strand_id
1 'polypeptide(L)'
;MNLPQPRTRFQNYNKRLLNATRAVCESKMEKAAKEAIVENNSDNNIAVAVNGTWQKRGYTAHNGVVTITSMDTGKVIDIGVLSKYYACKNKKNHETKLQK
;
A
#
# COMPACT_ATOMS: atom_id res chain seq x y z
N MET A 1 -18.14 20.44 16.71
CA MET A 1 -18.01 19.84 15.36
C MET A 1 -19.01 18.70 15.25
N ASN A 2 -19.97 18.77 14.31
CA ASN A 2 -20.91 17.69 14.02
C ASN A 2 -20.33 16.79 12.92
N LEU A 3 -19.43 15.88 13.29
CA LEU A 3 -18.90 14.91 12.34
C LEU A 3 -19.92 13.78 12.12
N PRO A 4 -20.05 13.27 10.89
CA PRO A 4 -20.93 12.14 10.60
C PRO A 4 -20.48 10.90 11.38
N GLN A 5 -21.45 10.06 11.74
CA GLN A 5 -21.17 8.83 12.46
C GLN A 5 -20.27 7.90 11.62
N PRO A 6 -19.27 7.24 12.23
CA PRO A 6 -18.40 6.31 11.50
C PRO A 6 -19.24 5.21 10.84
N ARG A 7 -18.94 4.88 9.58
CA ARG A 7 -19.66 3.80 8.89
C ARG A 7 -19.46 2.48 9.66
N THR A 8 -20.56 1.83 10.02
CA THR A 8 -20.58 0.58 10.80
C THR A 8 -19.91 -0.61 10.11
N ARG A 9 -19.83 -0.60 8.76
CA ARG A 9 -19.24 -1.68 7.94
C ARG A 9 -17.91 -1.30 7.28
N PHE A 10 -17.17 -0.33 7.83
CA PHE A 10 -15.91 0.17 7.28
C PHE A 10 -14.92 -0.94 6.89
N GLN A 11 -14.72 -1.92 7.76
CA GLN A 11 -13.80 -3.04 7.51
C GLN A 11 -14.23 -3.89 6.31
N ASN A 12 -15.53 -4.18 6.16
CA ASN A 12 -16.05 -4.97 5.06
C ASN A 12 -15.88 -4.26 3.72
N TYR A 13 -16.12 -2.95 3.67
CA TYR A 13 -15.90 -2.17 2.45
C TYR A 13 -14.42 -2.14 2.05
N ASN A 14 -13.53 -1.89 3.01
CA ASN A 14 -12.09 -1.88 2.74
C ASN A 14 -11.59 -3.25 2.30
N LYS A 15 -12.08 -4.34 2.87
CA LYS A 15 -11.73 -5.70 2.43
C LYS A 15 -12.13 -5.94 0.97
N ARG A 16 -13.34 -5.52 0.58
CA ARG A 16 -13.81 -5.64 -0.81
C ARG A 16 -12.96 -4.81 -1.76
N LEU A 17 -12.71 -3.54 -1.41
CA LEU A 17 -11.87 -2.64 -2.21
C LEU A 17 -10.45 -3.17 -2.35
N LEU A 18 -9.86 -3.66 -1.25
CA LEU A 18 -8.53 -4.26 -1.24
C LEU A 18 -8.44 -5.46 -2.18
N ASN A 19 -9.39 -6.39 -2.11
CA ASN A 19 -9.39 -7.58 -2.95
C ASN A 19 -9.52 -7.22 -4.44
N ALA A 20 -10.44 -6.32 -4.78
CA ALA A 20 -10.63 -5.87 -6.16
C ALA A 20 -9.38 -5.15 -6.69
N THR A 21 -8.80 -4.26 -5.89
CA THR A 21 -7.59 -3.52 -6.25
C THR A 21 -6.40 -4.48 -6.42
N ARG A 22 -6.22 -5.43 -5.50
CA ARG A 22 -5.14 -6.44 -5.57
C ARG A 22 -5.21 -7.24 -6.88
N ALA A 23 -6.38 -7.76 -7.24
CA ALA A 23 -6.53 -8.53 -8.46
C ALA A 23 -6.15 -7.75 -9.73
N VAL A 24 -6.52 -6.46 -9.77
CA VAL A 24 -6.13 -5.57 -10.88
C VAL A 24 -4.62 -5.30 -10.85
N CYS A 25 -4.06 -5.00 -9.68
CA CYS A 25 -2.63 -4.72 -9.51
C CYS A 25 -1.76 -5.89 -9.97
N GLU A 26 -2.06 -7.12 -9.54
CA GLU A 26 -1.30 -8.32 -9.91
C GLU A 26 -1.18 -8.46 -11.43
N SER A 27 -2.31 -8.40 -12.16
CA SER A 27 -2.30 -8.49 -13.62
C SER A 27 -1.61 -7.30 -14.30
N LYS A 28 -1.83 -6.08 -13.81
CA LYS A 28 -1.30 -4.86 -14.44
C LYS A 28 0.20 -4.68 -14.20
N MET A 29 0.69 -4.97 -13.00
CA MET A 29 2.10 -4.85 -12.65
C MET A 29 2.93 -5.93 -13.34
N GLU A 30 2.44 -7.16 -13.45
CA GLU A 30 3.10 -8.21 -14.23
C GLU A 30 3.23 -7.80 -15.71
N LYS A 31 2.15 -7.24 -16.29
CA LYS A 31 2.19 -6.74 -17.67
C LYS A 31 3.17 -5.57 -17.81
N ALA A 32 3.17 -4.63 -16.87
CA ALA A 32 4.07 -3.48 -16.87
C ALA A 32 5.55 -3.90 -16.80
N ALA A 33 5.87 -4.90 -15.97
CA ALA A 33 7.22 -5.46 -15.89
C ALA A 33 7.66 -6.08 -17.23
N LYS A 34 6.79 -6.88 -17.86
CA LYS A 34 7.07 -7.49 -19.17
C LYS A 34 7.25 -6.44 -20.25
N GLU A 35 6.40 -5.42 -20.28
CA GLU A 35 6.51 -4.31 -21.23
C GLU A 35 7.82 -3.54 -21.03
N ALA A 36 8.25 -3.31 -19.78
CA ALA A 36 9.51 -2.65 -19.50
C ALA A 36 10.72 -3.43 -20.04
N ILE A 37 10.71 -4.77 -19.94
CA ILE A 37 11.75 -5.63 -20.51
C ILE A 37 11.79 -5.52 -22.04
N VAL A 38 10.62 -5.57 -22.69
CA VAL A 38 10.53 -5.46 -24.15
C VAL A 38 11.06 -4.11 -24.65
N GLU A 39 10.67 -3.01 -24.00
CA GLU A 39 11.14 -1.65 -24.33
C GLU A 39 12.64 -1.47 -24.03
N ASN A 40 13.18 -2.18 -23.04
CA ASN A 40 14.61 -2.21 -22.74
C ASN A 40 15.39 -3.20 -23.63
N ASN A 41 15.03 -3.32 -24.90
CA ASN A 41 15.67 -4.23 -25.87
C ASN A 41 15.74 -5.70 -25.41
N SER A 42 14.74 -6.17 -24.65
CA SER A 42 14.71 -7.50 -24.01
C SER A 42 15.83 -7.75 -22.98
N ASP A 43 16.45 -6.70 -22.44
CA ASP A 43 17.32 -6.78 -21.26
C ASP A 43 16.46 -6.66 -19.98
N ASN A 44 16.71 -7.57 -19.05
CA ASN A 44 16.03 -7.64 -17.76
C ASN A 44 16.58 -6.62 -16.74
N ASN A 45 17.66 -5.91 -17.06
CA ASN A 45 18.22 -4.84 -16.25
C ASN A 45 17.43 -3.54 -16.42
N ILE A 46 16.30 -3.44 -15.70
CA ILE A 46 15.41 -2.28 -15.81
C ILE A 46 15.86 -1.15 -14.88
N ALA A 47 15.99 0.06 -15.43
CA ALA A 47 16.15 1.27 -14.64
C ALA A 47 14.83 1.66 -13.98
N VAL A 48 14.85 1.93 -12.67
CA VAL A 48 13.64 2.24 -11.89
C VAL A 48 13.80 3.51 -11.06
N ALA A 49 12.71 4.26 -10.96
CA ALA A 49 12.53 5.31 -9.96
C ALA A 49 11.76 4.75 -8.76
N VAL A 50 12.27 4.99 -7.56
CA VAL A 50 11.62 4.59 -6.31
C VAL A 50 11.07 5.84 -5.63
N ASN A 51 9.75 5.92 -5.49
CA ASN A 51 9.09 7.02 -4.79
C ASN A 51 8.35 6.48 -3.56
N GLY A 52 8.30 7.27 -2.48
CA GLY A 52 7.64 6.86 -1.25
C GLY A 52 6.98 8.03 -0.54
N THR A 53 5.85 7.75 0.11
CA THR A 53 5.12 8.73 0.91
C THR A 53 4.76 8.15 2.28
N TRP A 54 4.71 9.03 3.27
CA TRP A 54 4.25 8.71 4.63
C TRP A 54 3.08 9.61 5.00
N GLN A 55 1.96 8.99 5.38
CA GLN A 55 0.80 9.66 5.93
C GLN A 55 0.74 9.42 7.44
N LYS A 56 0.64 10.50 8.21
CA LYS A 56 0.44 10.42 9.67
C LYS A 56 -0.96 9.85 9.97
N ARG A 57 -1.04 8.83 10.82
CA ARG A 57 -2.27 8.20 11.32
C ARG A 57 -2.40 8.43 12.82
N GLY A 58 -3.17 9.45 13.21
CA GLY A 58 -3.32 9.84 14.62
C GLY A 58 -2.07 10.56 15.15
N TYR A 59 -1.77 10.39 16.43
CA TYR A 59 -0.69 11.17 17.07
C TYR A 59 0.71 10.62 16.76
N THR A 60 0.88 9.30 16.78
CA THR A 60 2.21 8.66 16.68
C THR A 60 2.36 7.69 15.51
N ALA A 61 1.28 7.08 15.00
CA ALA A 61 1.39 6.09 13.94
C ALA A 61 1.53 6.71 12.55
N HIS A 62 2.15 5.98 11.62
CA HIS A 62 2.31 6.38 10.23
C HIS A 62 1.97 5.21 9.31
N ASN A 63 1.31 5.50 8.19
CA ASN A 63 1.13 4.58 7.08
C ASN A 63 2.04 5.04 5.94
N GLY A 64 2.81 4.12 5.36
CA GLY A 64 3.72 4.40 4.27
C GLY A 64 3.32 3.62 3.02
N VAL A 65 3.60 4.20 1.86
CA VAL A 65 3.51 3.52 0.56
C VAL A 65 4.78 3.84 -0.21
N VAL A 66 5.37 2.81 -0.81
CA VAL A 66 6.53 2.91 -1.71
C VAL A 66 6.09 2.35 -3.06
N THR A 67 6.43 3.04 -4.13
CA THR A 67 6.14 2.64 -5.52
C THR A 67 7.44 2.57 -6.29
N ILE A 68 7.61 1.50 -7.06
CA ILE A 68 8.71 1.30 -8.00
C ILE A 68 8.16 1.49 -9.40
N THR A 69 8.72 2.45 -10.13
CA THR A 69 8.26 2.83 -11.47
C THR A 69 9.39 2.62 -12.47
N SER A 70 9.11 1.97 -13.60
CA SER A 70 10.05 1.88 -14.72
C SER A 70 10.38 3.28 -15.24
N MET A 71 11.66 3.57 -15.43
CA MET A 71 12.10 4.83 -16.03
C MET A 71 11.69 4.91 -17.50
N ASP A 72 11.79 3.80 -18.23
CA ASP A 72 11.58 3.78 -19.69
C ASP A 72 10.10 3.88 -20.04
N THR A 73 9.24 3.16 -19.31
CA THR A 73 7.80 3.11 -19.62
C THR A 73 6.96 4.06 -18.76
N GLY A 74 7.50 4.58 -17.66
CA GLY A 74 6.77 5.37 -16.67
C GLY A 74 5.69 4.58 -15.91
N LYS A 75 5.65 3.25 -16.04
CA LYS A 75 4.63 2.40 -15.40
C LYS A 75 5.11 1.87 -14.06
N VAL A 76 4.16 1.70 -13.13
CA VAL A 76 4.44 1.09 -11.82
C VAL A 76 4.63 -0.41 -11.99
N ILE A 77 5.81 -0.89 -11.59
CA ILE A 77 6.18 -2.31 -11.61
C ILE A 77 5.85 -2.98 -10.28
N ASP A 78 5.99 -2.27 -9.17
CA ASP A 78 5.73 -2.84 -7.83
C ASP A 78 5.33 -1.77 -6.81
N ILE A 79 4.61 -2.18 -5.76
CA ILE A 79 4.16 -1.33 -4.66
C ILE A 79 4.36 -2.04 -3.31
N GLY A 80 5.04 -1.38 -2.38
CA GLY A 80 5.16 -1.79 -0.98
C GLY A 80 4.31 -0.93 -0.05
N VAL A 81 3.50 -1.56 0.81
CA VAL A 81 2.76 -0.86 1.88
C VAL A 81 3.45 -1.10 3.21
N LEU A 82 3.74 -0.01 3.93
CA LEU A 82 4.44 -0.02 5.21
C LEU A 82 3.53 0.54 6.30
N SER A 83 3.66 0.03 7.53
CA SER A 83 2.93 0.55 8.67
C SER A 83 3.88 0.68 9.85
N LYS A 84 3.94 1.88 10.43
CA LYS A 84 4.75 2.17 11.61
C LYS A 84 3.81 2.51 12.76
N TYR A 85 3.65 1.56 13.68
CA TYR A 85 2.85 1.75 14.88
C TYR A 85 3.77 2.00 16.08
N TYR A 86 3.48 3.05 16.84
CA TYR A 86 4.15 3.31 18.11
C TYR A 86 3.18 3.02 19.25
N ALA A 87 3.40 1.90 19.94
CA ALA A 87 2.71 1.60 21.19
C ALA A 87 3.26 2.53 22.30
N CYS A 88 2.39 3.28 22.96
CA CYS A 88 2.77 3.96 24.20
C CYS A 88 3.06 2.90 25.26
N LYS A 89 4.30 2.82 25.76
CA LYS A 89 4.74 1.87 26.79
C LYS A 89 4.00 1.99 28.14
N ASN A 90 3.19 3.05 28.34
CA ASN A 90 2.60 3.39 29.64
C ASN A 90 1.08 3.18 29.76
N LYS A 91 0.42 2.44 28.86
CA LYS A 91 -0.97 2.01 29.10
C LYS A 91 -0.97 0.59 29.63
N LYS A 92 -1.16 0.45 30.95
CA LYS A 92 -1.52 -0.82 31.57
C LYS A 92 -2.68 -1.43 30.79
N ASN A 93 -2.50 -2.70 30.42
CA ASN A 93 -3.40 -3.52 29.62
C ASN A 93 -4.88 -3.27 29.94
N HIS A 94 -5.62 -2.78 28.95
CA HIS A 94 -7.03 -3.15 28.83
C HIS A 94 -7.14 -4.07 27.61
N GLU A 95 -6.53 -5.25 27.76
CA GLU A 95 -6.84 -6.36 26.88
C GLU A 95 -8.34 -6.64 27.00
N THR A 96 -9.07 -6.54 25.89
CA THR A 96 -10.05 -7.58 25.58
C THR A 96 -10.44 -7.54 24.10
N LYS A 97 -10.08 -8.65 23.43
CA LYS A 97 -10.73 -9.28 22.27
C LYS A 97 -10.64 -8.59 20.91
N LEU A 98 -9.64 -9.03 20.15
CA LEU A 98 -9.87 -9.47 18.76
C LEU A 98 -9.12 -10.80 18.57
N GLN A 99 -9.80 -11.91 18.86
CA GLN A 99 -9.37 -13.24 18.46
C GLN A 99 -9.95 -13.57 17.07
N LYS A 100 -9.05 -14.05 16.20
CA LYS A 100 -9.20 -14.76 14.92
C LYS A 100 -9.95 -14.07 13.78
#